data_AF-A0A3P6UNK8-F1
#
_entry.id   AF-A0A3P6UNK8-F1
#
_cell.length_a   1.000
_cell.length_b   1.000
_cell.length_c   1.000
_cell.angle_alpha   90.00
_cell.angle_beta   90.00
_cell.angle_gamma   90.00
#
_symmetry.space_group_name_H-M   'P 1'
#
loop_
_entity.id
_entity.type
_entity.pdbx_description
1 polymer ?
#
loop_
_entity_poly.entity_id
_entity_poly.type
_entity_poly.pdbx_seq_one_letter_code
_entity_poly.pdbx_strand_id
1 'polypeptide(L)'
;MVRHSSAWETFITRSEDSVVTERKASASAVGLNRSGSAAISNFSTESLSEATHRKEYLLNKLKREVKIIMEESVNRKAISAKSTYVISLCAAVEQCLLDGLKRRLLGLFGERSTYALLHNIAKFCPEAATVLTLTVKAEDDEIASCPLSCLWIRFALLAKVLPAIIGFIHNSVHCRRYYKESSLMLDAARGGVLAALLGILFLF
;
A
#
# COMPACT_ATOMS: atom_id res chain seq x y z
N MET A 1 21.92 -0.02 24.55
CA MET A 1 21.61 0.43 23.18
C MET A 1 20.37 1.30 23.25
N VAL A 2 20.52 2.62 23.16
CA VAL A 2 19.40 3.57 23.34
C VAL A 2 18.49 3.48 22.13
N ARG A 3 17.25 3.03 22.31
CA ARG A 3 16.21 3.19 21.29
C ARG A 3 15.85 4.67 21.25
N HIS A 4 16.32 5.39 20.23
CA HIS A 4 15.69 6.65 19.85
C HIS A 4 14.27 6.33 19.38
N SER A 5 13.30 6.53 20.27
CA SER A 5 11.88 6.47 19.90
C SER A 5 11.62 7.66 18.98
N SER A 6 11.54 7.42 17.66
CA SER A 6 11.22 8.50 16.70
C SER A 6 9.77 8.94 16.89
N ALA A 7 9.47 10.23 16.68
CA ALA A 7 8.27 10.85 17.23
C ALA A 7 6.97 10.22 16.73
N TRP A 8 6.97 9.58 15.55
CA TRP A 8 5.95 8.62 15.11
C TRP A 8 5.42 7.67 16.20
N GLU A 9 6.28 7.12 17.08
CA GLU A 9 5.88 6.23 18.19
C GLU A 9 5.09 6.98 19.27
N THR A 10 5.45 8.23 19.55
CA THR A 10 4.74 9.11 20.49
C THR A 10 3.39 9.54 19.90
N PHE A 11 3.33 9.75 18.59
CA PHE A 11 2.11 10.18 17.92
C PHE A 11 1.12 9.04 17.68
N ILE A 12 1.54 7.87 17.18
CA ILE A 12 0.59 6.83 16.75
C ILE A 12 0.22 5.89 17.90
N THR A 13 -0.99 6.04 18.43
CA THR A 13 -1.51 5.21 19.52
C THR A 13 -2.37 4.04 19.02
N ARG A 14 -2.21 2.87 19.65
CA ARG A 14 -3.08 1.70 19.48
C ARG A 14 -4.36 1.94 20.29
N SER A 15 -5.51 2.01 19.62
CA SER A 15 -6.80 2.38 20.23
C SER A 15 -7.85 1.27 20.08
N GLU A 16 -8.48 0.92 21.20
CA GLU A 16 -9.53 -0.08 21.33
C GLU A 16 -10.66 0.53 22.19
N ASP A 17 -11.93 0.61 21.76
CA ASP A 17 -12.44 0.23 20.43
C ASP A 17 -13.82 0.86 20.05
N SER A 18 -14.18 0.69 18.77
CA SER A 18 -15.53 0.37 18.26
C SER A 18 -16.67 1.39 18.34
N VAL A 19 -17.05 1.93 17.16
CA VAL A 19 -18.41 2.44 16.85
C VAL A 19 -18.74 2.11 15.38
N VAL A 20 -19.93 1.56 15.11
CA VAL A 20 -20.47 1.33 13.76
C VAL A 20 -21.75 2.15 13.57
N THR A 21 -21.86 2.87 12.45
CA THR A 21 -23.16 3.25 11.85
C THR A 21 -23.07 3.12 10.33
N GLU A 22 -24.02 2.37 9.77
CA GLU A 22 -24.09 2.08 8.34
C GLU A 22 -24.63 3.27 7.53
N ARG A 23 -24.27 3.36 6.24
CA ARG A 23 -25.08 4.07 5.23
C ARG A 23 -25.11 3.30 3.91
N LYS A 24 -26.32 2.94 3.48
CA LYS A 24 -26.62 2.45 2.12
C LYS A 24 -26.41 3.56 1.07
N ALA A 25 -26.06 3.15 -0.15
CA ALA A 25 -26.33 3.92 -1.36
C ALA A 25 -26.82 2.97 -2.47
N SER A 26 -27.93 3.34 -3.11
CA SER A 26 -28.54 2.58 -4.21
C SER A 26 -28.03 3.05 -5.57
N ALA A 27 -28.16 2.20 -6.59
CA ALA A 27 -27.75 2.48 -7.97
C ALA A 27 -28.76 3.34 -8.76
N SER A 28 -28.32 3.99 -9.87
CA SER A 28 -29.09 4.01 -11.12
C SER A 28 -28.30 4.43 -12.37
N ALA A 29 -28.33 3.55 -13.38
CA ALA A 29 -28.54 3.70 -14.84
C ALA A 29 -27.96 4.84 -15.75
N VAL A 30 -27.89 4.47 -17.05
CA VAL A 30 -27.72 5.27 -18.29
C VAL A 30 -26.29 5.81 -18.55
N GLY A 31 -25.65 5.68 -19.73
CA GLY A 31 -25.96 4.97 -20.97
C GLY A 31 -25.82 5.86 -22.22
N LEU A 32 -24.96 5.51 -23.21
CA LEU A 32 -25.11 5.81 -24.65
C LEU A 32 -24.01 5.17 -25.54
N ASN A 33 -24.33 5.02 -26.83
CA ASN A 33 -23.44 4.61 -27.94
C ASN A 33 -22.36 5.69 -28.24
N ARG A 34 -21.34 5.53 -29.11
CA ARG A 34 -21.38 4.95 -30.48
C ARG A 34 -19.98 4.87 -31.12
N SER A 35 -19.90 4.11 -32.22
CA SER A 35 -18.92 4.22 -33.32
C SER A 35 -17.46 3.82 -33.04
N GLY A 36 -17.02 2.73 -33.67
CA GLY A 36 -15.60 2.46 -33.86
C GLY A 36 -15.06 3.13 -35.14
N SER A 37 -13.75 3.36 -35.16
CA SER A 37 -12.94 3.58 -36.35
C SER A 37 -11.58 2.92 -36.14
N ALA A 38 -11.05 2.26 -37.16
CA ALA A 38 -9.80 1.53 -37.07
C ALA A 38 -8.59 2.47 -37.16
N ALA A 39 -7.62 2.31 -36.25
CA ALA A 39 -6.31 2.96 -36.31
C ALA A 39 -5.23 1.96 -35.88
N ILE A 40 -4.57 1.32 -36.86
CA ILE A 40 -3.41 0.45 -36.63
C ILE A 40 -2.15 1.27 -36.93
N SER A 41 -1.53 1.89 -35.91
CA SER A 41 -0.09 2.23 -35.86
C SER A 41 0.42 3.08 -34.66
N ASN A 42 -0.29 3.23 -33.53
CA ASN A 42 0.20 4.01 -32.35
C ASN A 42 0.46 3.20 -31.05
N PHE A 43 0.14 1.90 -31.03
CA PHE A 43 -0.03 1.10 -29.81
C PHE A 43 1.15 1.08 -28.82
N SER A 44 2.39 1.11 -29.32
CA SER A 44 3.60 1.00 -28.49
C SER A 44 3.91 2.29 -27.70
N THR A 45 3.70 3.47 -28.31
CA THR A 45 4.09 4.76 -27.70
C THR A 45 3.07 5.22 -26.67
N GLU A 46 1.78 5.04 -26.97
CA GLU A 46 0.69 5.37 -26.04
C GLU A 46 0.73 4.48 -24.77
N SER A 47 1.03 3.19 -24.91
CA SER A 47 1.06 2.26 -23.77
C SER A 47 2.20 2.53 -22.77
N LEU A 48 3.34 3.05 -23.23
CA LEU A 48 4.44 3.50 -22.37
C LEU A 48 4.12 4.83 -21.66
N SER A 49 3.47 5.76 -22.37
CA SER A 49 2.97 7.02 -21.81
C SER A 49 1.95 6.77 -20.69
N GLU A 50 0.95 5.92 -20.96
CA GLU A 50 -0.11 5.54 -20.01
C GLU A 50 0.46 4.82 -18.77
N ALA A 51 1.44 3.93 -18.94
CA ALA A 51 2.13 3.31 -17.81
C ALA A 51 2.88 4.33 -16.95
N THR A 52 3.46 5.36 -17.56
CA THR A 52 4.19 6.43 -16.86
C THR A 52 3.23 7.35 -16.09
N HIS A 53 2.14 7.79 -16.72
CA HIS A 53 1.10 8.59 -16.07
C HIS A 53 0.44 7.86 -14.89
N ARG A 54 0.15 6.56 -15.02
CA ARG A 54 -0.40 5.74 -13.92
C ARG A 54 0.56 5.65 -12.73
N LYS A 55 1.85 5.40 -12.98
CA LYS A 55 2.90 5.40 -11.94
C LYS A 55 3.01 6.76 -11.24
N GLU A 56 2.92 7.84 -12.02
CA GLU A 56 2.98 9.20 -11.50
C GLU A 56 1.78 9.55 -10.62
N TYR A 57 0.57 9.20 -11.06
CA TYR A 57 -0.65 9.35 -10.27
C TYR A 57 -0.55 8.65 -8.91
N LEU A 58 -0.07 7.39 -8.89
CA LEU A 58 0.13 6.61 -7.67
C LEU A 58 1.12 7.28 -6.70
N LEU A 59 2.28 7.71 -7.20
CA LEU A 59 3.28 8.42 -6.38
C LEU A 59 2.76 9.77 -5.87
N ASN A 60 2.06 10.53 -6.70
CA ASN A 60 1.50 11.83 -6.31
C ASN A 60 0.36 11.68 -5.30
N LYS A 61 -0.40 10.58 -5.37
CA LYS A 61 -1.35 10.19 -4.33
C LYS A 61 -0.63 9.85 -3.01
N LEU A 62 0.40 9.01 -3.02
CA LEU A 62 1.14 8.72 -1.78
C LEU A 62 1.77 9.98 -1.17
N LYS A 63 2.43 10.83 -1.97
CA LYS A 63 3.00 12.11 -1.51
C LYS A 63 1.97 12.98 -0.80
N ARG A 64 0.73 13.01 -1.29
CA ARG A 64 -0.38 13.73 -0.65
C ARG A 64 -0.71 13.14 0.72
N GLU A 65 -0.92 11.82 0.81
CA GLU A 65 -1.26 11.19 2.10
C GLU A 65 -0.13 11.32 3.13
N VAL A 66 1.13 11.19 2.71
CA VAL A 66 2.31 11.43 3.56
C VAL A 66 2.34 12.87 4.05
N LYS A 67 2.09 13.86 3.18
CA LYS A 67 2.00 15.27 3.59
C LYS A 67 0.87 15.49 4.62
N ILE A 68 -0.32 14.94 4.38
CA ILE A 68 -1.47 15.13 5.26
C ILE A 68 -1.20 14.53 6.66
N ILE A 69 -0.69 13.30 6.75
CA ILE A 69 -0.41 12.68 8.06
C ILE A 69 0.72 13.39 8.81
N MET A 70 1.72 13.95 8.09
CA MET A 70 2.76 14.79 8.68
C MET A 70 2.18 16.10 9.25
N GLU A 71 1.39 16.84 8.47
CA GLU A 71 0.72 18.06 8.94
C GLU A 71 -0.19 17.78 10.15
N GLU A 72 -0.92 16.68 10.15
CA GLU A 72 -1.75 16.27 11.29
C GLU A 72 -0.91 15.93 12.53
N SER A 73 0.25 15.28 12.36
CA SER A 73 1.14 14.90 13.48
C SER A 73 1.82 16.09 14.15
N VAL A 74 2.02 17.19 13.41
CA VAL A 74 2.49 18.46 13.97
C VAL A 74 1.36 19.18 14.73
N ASN A 75 0.12 19.06 14.26
CA ASN A 75 -1.04 19.75 14.85
C ASN A 75 -1.67 19.02 16.06
N ARG A 76 -1.44 17.71 16.22
CA ARG A 76 -2.00 16.91 17.34
C ARG A 76 -0.93 16.26 18.20
N LYS A 77 -1.25 16.10 19.49
CA LYS A 77 -0.42 15.34 20.44
C LYS A 77 -0.37 13.84 20.14
N ALA A 78 -1.40 13.29 19.49
CA ALA A 78 -1.48 11.90 19.06
C ALA A 78 -2.48 11.69 17.92
N ILE A 79 -2.20 10.72 17.06
CA ILE A 79 -3.02 10.20 15.96
C ILE A 79 -3.38 8.74 16.30
N SER A 80 -4.65 8.34 16.21
CA SER A 80 -5.00 6.92 16.40
C SER A 80 -4.57 6.07 15.21
N ALA A 81 -4.10 4.85 15.45
CA ALA A 81 -3.86 3.83 14.42
C ALA A 81 -5.13 3.43 13.64
N LYS A 82 -6.32 3.78 14.13
CA LYS A 82 -7.62 3.62 13.44
C LYS A 82 -8.12 4.91 12.77
N SER A 83 -7.33 5.98 12.77
CA SER A 83 -7.70 7.26 12.14
C SER A 83 -7.81 7.15 10.61
N THR A 84 -8.64 8.01 10.02
CA THR A 84 -8.80 8.16 8.57
C THR A 84 -7.47 8.45 7.87
N TYR A 85 -6.57 9.22 8.49
CA TYR A 85 -5.23 9.51 7.98
C TYR A 85 -4.37 8.25 7.78
N VAL A 86 -4.34 7.38 8.80
CA VAL A 86 -3.60 6.10 8.73
C VAL A 86 -4.24 5.16 7.72
N ILE A 87 -5.58 5.10 7.65
CA ILE A 87 -6.31 4.25 6.69
C ILE A 87 -6.06 4.71 5.24
N SER A 88 -6.14 6.02 4.96
CA SER A 88 -5.88 6.56 3.63
C SER A 88 -4.43 6.37 3.19
N LEU A 89 -3.46 6.54 4.11
CA LEU A 89 -2.05 6.23 3.84
C LEU A 89 -1.86 4.74 3.50
N CYS A 90 -2.45 3.82 4.29
CA CYS A 90 -2.40 2.38 4.00
C CYS A 90 -2.96 2.07 2.61
N ALA A 91 -4.13 2.63 2.26
CA ALA A 91 -4.76 2.42 0.96
C ALA A 91 -3.94 3.01 -0.21
N ALA A 92 -3.24 4.13 -0.02
CA ALA A 92 -2.34 4.70 -1.02
C ALA A 92 -1.11 3.80 -1.26
N VAL A 93 -0.50 3.27 -0.18
CA VAL A 93 0.60 2.28 -0.29
C VAL A 93 0.10 1.00 -0.97
N GLU A 94 -1.07 0.51 -0.59
CA GLU A 94 -1.67 -0.70 -1.16
C GLU A 94 -1.84 -0.56 -2.68
N GLN A 95 -2.37 0.56 -3.16
CA GLN A 95 -2.53 0.83 -4.59
C GLN A 95 -1.19 0.86 -5.33
N CYS A 96 -0.12 1.35 -4.70
CA CYS A 96 1.23 1.33 -5.26
C CYS A 96 1.80 -0.10 -5.34
N LEU A 97 1.53 -0.94 -4.34
CA LEU A 97 1.94 -2.35 -4.31
C LEU A 97 1.10 -3.25 -5.23
N LEU A 98 -0.14 -2.87 -5.54
CA LEU A 98 -1.03 -3.57 -6.46
C LEU A 98 -0.74 -3.28 -7.95
N ASP A 99 -0.05 -2.18 -8.27
CA ASP A 99 0.26 -1.83 -9.66
C ASP A 99 1.11 -2.91 -10.33
N GLY A 100 0.59 -3.47 -11.43
CA GLY A 100 1.23 -4.56 -12.16
C GLY A 100 1.38 -5.88 -11.39
N LEU A 101 0.80 -6.07 -10.20
CA LEU A 101 0.87 -7.34 -9.47
C LEU A 101 0.14 -8.47 -10.24
N LYS A 102 0.83 -9.59 -10.45
CA LYS A 102 0.37 -10.75 -11.24
C LYS A 102 -0.51 -11.68 -10.38
N ARG A 103 -1.77 -11.86 -10.79
CA ARG A 103 -2.75 -12.71 -10.08
C ARG A 103 -2.37 -14.19 -9.99
N ARG A 104 -1.76 -14.73 -11.06
CA ARG A 104 -1.55 -16.19 -11.27
C ARG A 104 -0.54 -16.83 -10.31
N LEU A 105 0.28 -16.05 -9.59
CA LEU A 105 1.42 -16.55 -8.81
C LEU A 105 1.17 -16.58 -7.29
N LEU A 106 -0.07 -16.31 -6.86
CA LEU A 106 -0.41 -16.08 -5.45
C LEU A 106 -1.41 -17.08 -4.85
N GLY A 107 -1.94 -18.04 -5.64
CA GLY A 107 -2.82 -19.11 -5.16
C GLY A 107 -3.94 -19.47 -6.15
N LEU A 108 -4.60 -20.61 -5.92
CA LEU A 108 -5.89 -20.93 -6.56
C LEU A 108 -7.01 -20.22 -5.79
N PHE A 109 -7.78 -19.38 -6.48
CA PHE A 109 -8.95 -18.62 -6.00
C PHE A 109 -8.63 -17.49 -4.98
N GLY A 110 -9.13 -16.27 -5.24
CA GLY A 110 -9.12 -15.16 -4.26
C GLY A 110 -8.20 -13.96 -4.55
N GLU A 111 -8.65 -13.09 -5.46
CA GLU A 111 -8.26 -11.67 -5.62
C GLU A 111 -6.77 -11.26 -5.74
N ARG A 112 -6.52 -9.98 -6.06
CA ARG A 112 -5.17 -9.40 -6.02
C ARG A 112 -4.91 -8.88 -4.62
N SER A 113 -4.42 -9.73 -3.72
CA SER A 113 -4.07 -9.30 -2.37
C SER A 113 -2.57 -9.10 -2.19
N THR A 114 -2.19 -7.95 -1.65
CA THR A 114 -0.83 -7.67 -1.18
C THR A 114 -0.44 -8.54 0.03
N TYR A 115 -1.42 -9.06 0.77
CA TYR A 115 -1.20 -10.03 1.86
C TYR A 115 -0.65 -11.37 1.33
N ALA A 116 -1.14 -11.85 0.18
CA ALA A 116 -0.60 -13.06 -0.45
C ALA A 116 0.84 -12.87 -0.97
N LEU A 117 1.20 -11.64 -1.37
CA LEU A 117 2.59 -11.27 -1.64
C LEU A 117 3.43 -11.30 -0.36
N LEU A 118 2.92 -10.78 0.77
CA LEU A 118 3.60 -10.79 2.07
C LEU A 118 3.99 -12.21 2.51
N HIS A 119 3.03 -13.15 2.49
CA HIS A 119 3.27 -14.59 2.71
C HIS A 119 4.41 -15.14 1.83
N ASN A 120 4.42 -14.73 0.56
CA ASN A 120 5.39 -15.19 -0.43
C ASN A 120 6.81 -14.63 -0.26
N ILE A 121 6.96 -13.42 0.31
CA ILE A 121 8.26 -12.77 0.55
C ILE A 121 8.78 -12.96 1.98
N ALA A 122 7.93 -13.30 2.95
CA ALA A 122 8.30 -13.50 4.35
C ALA A 122 9.48 -14.48 4.55
N LYS A 123 9.56 -15.54 3.74
CA LYS A 123 10.69 -16.50 3.75
C LYS A 123 12.03 -15.95 3.27
N PHE A 124 12.07 -14.72 2.75
CA PHE A 124 13.27 -14.03 2.25
C PHE A 124 13.53 -12.67 2.93
N CYS A 125 12.55 -12.14 3.68
CA CYS A 125 12.59 -10.81 4.30
C CYS A 125 12.09 -10.94 5.76
N PRO A 126 12.98 -10.84 6.77
CA PRO A 126 12.61 -11.04 8.18
C PRO A 126 11.62 -9.99 8.69
N GLU A 127 11.65 -8.78 8.14
CA GLU A 127 10.66 -7.73 8.40
C GLU A 127 9.27 -8.16 7.95
N ALA A 128 9.16 -8.75 6.75
CA ALA A 128 7.90 -9.27 6.23
C ALA A 128 7.40 -10.48 7.05
N ALA A 129 8.30 -11.37 7.50
CA ALA A 129 7.92 -12.47 8.41
C ALA A 129 7.40 -11.97 9.77
N THR A 130 8.00 -10.91 10.30
CA THR A 130 7.54 -10.27 11.54
C THR A 130 6.14 -9.69 11.38
N VAL A 131 5.91 -8.90 10.33
CA VAL A 131 4.59 -8.30 10.03
C VAL A 131 3.55 -9.37 9.73
N LEU A 132 3.91 -10.42 9.01
CA LEU A 132 3.02 -11.55 8.72
C LEU A 132 2.55 -12.21 10.01
N THR A 133 3.48 -12.50 10.93
CA THR A 133 3.17 -13.10 12.24
C THR A 133 2.24 -12.21 13.07
N LEU A 134 2.42 -10.89 13.03
CA LEU A 134 1.52 -9.93 13.68
C LEU A 134 0.12 -9.88 13.02
N THR A 135 0.07 -10.02 11.69
CA THR A 135 -1.19 -9.97 10.94
C THR A 135 -2.04 -11.20 11.19
N VAL A 136 -1.46 -12.41 11.13
CA VAL A 136 -2.17 -13.69 11.41
C VAL A 136 -2.75 -13.69 12.82
N LYS A 137 -1.96 -13.29 13.84
CA LYS A 137 -2.45 -13.22 15.22
C LYS A 137 -3.64 -12.26 15.39
N ALA A 138 -3.69 -11.18 14.63
CA ALA A 138 -4.78 -10.21 14.66
C ALA A 138 -5.96 -10.56 13.74
N GLU A 139 -5.81 -11.58 12.89
CA GLU A 139 -6.88 -12.20 12.09
C GLU A 139 -7.69 -13.15 12.99
N ASP A 140 -6.99 -13.93 13.84
CA ASP A 140 -7.60 -14.81 14.85
C ASP A 140 -8.41 -14.05 15.94
N ASP A 141 -8.05 -12.80 16.24
CA ASP A 141 -8.67 -11.96 17.28
C ASP A 141 -10.02 -11.30 16.86
N GLU A 142 -10.51 -11.50 15.62
CA GLU A 142 -11.76 -10.92 15.04
C GLU A 142 -11.90 -9.36 15.05
N ILE A 143 -10.95 -8.61 15.58
CA ILE A 143 -10.97 -7.12 15.74
C ILE A 143 -10.79 -6.34 14.41
N ALA A 144 -10.65 -7.04 13.27
CA ALA A 144 -10.26 -6.47 11.99
C ALA A 144 -11.41 -5.79 11.20
N SER A 145 -11.89 -4.64 11.69
CA SER A 145 -12.80 -3.74 10.93
C SER A 145 -12.18 -3.10 9.66
N CYS A 146 -10.98 -3.51 9.24
CA CYS A 146 -10.30 -3.11 7.99
C CYS A 146 -9.94 -4.40 7.22
N PRO A 147 -10.14 -4.47 5.89
CA PRO A 147 -9.67 -5.60 5.08
C PRO A 147 -8.24 -6.06 5.38
N LEU A 148 -7.97 -7.37 5.28
CA LEU A 148 -6.65 -7.94 5.59
C LEU A 148 -5.49 -7.31 4.78
N SER A 149 -5.79 -6.75 3.61
CA SER A 149 -4.80 -6.06 2.76
C SER A 149 -4.38 -4.68 3.29
N CYS A 150 -5.24 -3.92 3.98
CA CYS A 150 -4.83 -2.73 4.74
C CYS A 150 -4.21 -3.11 6.10
N LEU A 151 -4.65 -4.23 6.69
CA LEU A 151 -4.23 -4.64 8.04
C LEU A 151 -2.73 -4.88 8.15
N TRP A 152 -2.12 -5.64 7.23
CA TRP A 152 -0.68 -5.92 7.28
C TRP A 152 0.17 -4.66 7.02
N ILE A 153 -0.28 -3.77 6.13
CA ILE A 153 0.39 -2.49 5.85
C ILE A 153 0.38 -1.62 7.11
N ARG A 154 -0.76 -1.58 7.83
CA ARG A 154 -0.87 -0.90 9.12
C ARG A 154 0.08 -1.48 10.17
N PHE A 155 0.22 -2.80 10.27
CA PHE A 155 1.21 -3.41 11.16
C PHE A 155 2.64 -3.07 10.76
N ALA A 156 2.96 -3.05 9.46
CA ALA A 156 4.27 -2.63 8.96
C ALA A 156 4.59 -1.14 9.24
N LEU A 157 3.59 -0.26 9.21
CA LEU A 157 3.71 1.15 9.62
C LEU A 157 3.99 1.26 11.13
N LEU A 158 3.19 0.56 11.96
CA LEU A 158 3.34 0.59 13.42
C LEU A 158 4.70 0.02 13.87
N ALA A 159 5.17 -1.05 13.21
CA ALA A 159 6.48 -1.64 13.46
C ALA A 159 7.65 -0.88 12.79
N LYS A 160 7.39 0.21 12.06
CA LYS A 160 8.38 1.02 11.32
C LYS A 160 9.21 0.26 10.26
N VAL A 161 8.78 -0.93 9.86
CA VAL A 161 9.51 -1.79 8.89
C VAL A 161 8.96 -1.71 7.47
N LEU A 162 7.85 -1.02 7.23
CA LEU A 162 7.27 -0.86 5.89
C LEU A 162 8.27 -0.38 4.81
N PRO A 163 9.18 0.60 5.07
CA PRO A 163 10.16 1.03 4.07
C PRO A 163 11.16 -0.07 3.70
N ALA A 164 11.55 -0.90 4.67
CA ALA A 164 12.45 -2.02 4.45
C ALA A 164 11.77 -3.11 3.60
N ILE A 165 10.51 -3.44 3.89
CA ILE A 165 9.72 -4.39 3.09
C ILE A 165 9.54 -3.88 1.65
N ILE A 166 9.19 -2.60 1.46
CA ILE A 166 9.05 -2.00 0.11
C ILE A 166 10.41 -1.95 -0.61
N GLY A 167 11.47 -1.60 0.09
CA GLY A 167 12.84 -1.63 -0.43
C GLY A 167 13.25 -3.05 -0.88
N PHE A 168 12.88 -4.09 -0.12
CA PHE A 168 13.06 -5.47 -0.52
C PHE A 168 12.22 -5.84 -1.75
N ILE A 169 10.95 -5.42 -1.81
CA ILE A 169 10.08 -5.65 -2.97
C ILE A 169 10.66 -5.05 -4.25
N HIS A 170 11.23 -3.84 -4.16
CA HIS A 170 11.84 -3.15 -5.30
C HIS A 170 13.17 -3.76 -5.75
N ASN A 171 14.09 -4.04 -4.81
CA ASN A 171 15.47 -4.42 -5.12
C ASN A 171 15.69 -5.94 -5.25
N SER A 172 14.83 -6.77 -4.66
CA SER A 172 15.04 -8.23 -4.62
C SER A 172 14.64 -8.94 -5.90
N VAL A 173 15.56 -9.74 -6.45
CA VAL A 173 15.29 -10.62 -7.60
C VAL A 173 14.14 -11.59 -7.34
N HIS A 174 13.92 -11.99 -6.07
CA HIS A 174 12.82 -12.87 -5.67
C HIS A 174 11.43 -12.24 -5.89
N CYS A 175 11.35 -10.91 -5.92
CA CYS A 175 10.11 -10.16 -6.06
C CYS A 175 9.69 -9.94 -7.52
N ARG A 176 10.66 -9.87 -8.45
CA ARG A 176 10.43 -9.66 -9.90
C ARG A 176 9.37 -10.59 -10.49
N ARG A 177 9.33 -11.85 -10.08
CA ARG A 177 8.38 -12.83 -10.61
C ARG A 177 6.92 -12.42 -10.43
N TYR A 178 6.58 -11.76 -9.31
CA TYR A 178 5.20 -11.37 -8.96
C TYR A 178 4.71 -10.11 -9.68
N TYR A 179 5.58 -9.31 -10.29
CA TYR A 179 5.21 -8.04 -10.94
C TYR A 179 5.35 -8.09 -12.46
N LYS A 180 4.54 -7.31 -13.18
CA LYS A 180 4.76 -6.97 -14.60
C LYS A 180 5.94 -5.98 -14.71
N GLU A 181 6.70 -6.04 -15.79
CA GLU A 181 7.80 -5.07 -16.04
C GLU A 181 7.31 -3.61 -16.09
N SER A 182 6.05 -3.38 -16.49
CA SER A 182 5.43 -2.04 -16.48
C SER A 182 4.86 -1.60 -15.13
N SER A 183 5.14 -2.33 -14.04
CA SER A 183 4.75 -1.96 -12.66
C SER A 183 5.58 -0.82 -12.08
N LEU A 184 5.04 -0.12 -11.10
CA LEU A 184 5.76 0.83 -10.26
C LEU A 184 6.92 0.18 -9.48
N MET A 185 6.72 -1.03 -8.95
CA MET A 185 7.74 -1.72 -8.12
C MET A 185 8.97 -2.18 -8.90
N LEU A 186 8.86 -2.41 -10.21
CA LEU A 186 10.01 -2.73 -11.07
C LEU A 186 10.57 -1.50 -11.84
N ASP A 187 10.02 -0.31 -11.59
CA ASP A 187 10.52 0.93 -12.19
C ASP A 187 11.78 1.42 -11.47
N ALA A 188 12.92 1.44 -12.16
CA ALA A 188 14.21 1.80 -11.57
C ALA A 188 14.29 3.28 -11.10
N ALA A 189 13.50 4.18 -11.68
CA ALA A 189 13.49 5.60 -11.29
C ALA A 189 12.42 5.91 -10.24
N ARG A 190 11.30 5.18 -10.25
CA ARG A 190 10.09 5.49 -9.47
C ARG A 190 9.81 4.52 -8.32
N GLY A 191 10.31 3.28 -8.36
CA GLY A 191 10.03 2.24 -7.35
C GLY A 191 10.61 2.57 -5.98
N GLY A 192 11.90 2.93 -5.91
CA GLY A 192 12.58 3.31 -4.66
C GLY A 192 11.99 4.56 -3.98
N VAL A 193 11.30 5.44 -4.73
CA VAL A 193 10.64 6.64 -4.20
C VAL A 193 9.59 6.28 -3.13
N LEU A 194 8.91 5.14 -3.28
CA LEU A 194 7.89 4.67 -2.35
C LEU A 194 8.49 4.41 -0.95
N ALA A 195 9.63 3.72 -0.90
CA ALA A 195 10.37 3.46 0.34
C ALA A 195 10.96 4.75 0.93
N ALA A 196 11.50 5.64 0.09
CA ALA A 196 12.09 6.90 0.55
C ALA A 196 11.06 7.84 1.20
N LEU A 197 9.88 8.01 0.59
CA LEU A 197 8.80 8.86 1.14
C LEU A 197 8.32 8.35 2.51
N LEU A 198 8.18 7.04 2.66
CA LEU A 198 7.80 6.42 3.94
C LEU A 198 8.95 6.45 4.96
N GLY A 199 10.21 6.36 4.51
CA GLY A 199 11.38 6.53 5.38
C GLY A 199 11.42 7.93 6.01
N ILE A 200 11.17 8.97 5.21
CA ILE A 200 11.08 10.36 5.71
C ILE A 200 9.98 10.51 6.77
N LEU A 201 8.82 9.89 6.57
CA LEU A 201 7.71 9.90 7.54
C LEU A 201 8.10 9.37 8.93
N PHE A 202 9.04 8.41 9.02
CA PHE A 202 9.50 7.86 10.31
C PHE A 202 10.67 8.62 10.95
N LEU A 203 11.29 9.55 10.22
CA LEU A 203 12.34 10.43 10.74
C LEU A 203 11.78 11.70 11.40
N PHE A 204 10.51 12.03 11.11
CA PHE A 204 9.74 13.04 11.81
C PHE A 204 9.21 12.55 13.17
#